data_AF-A0A096F9R4-F1
#
_entry.id   AF-A0A096F9R4-F1
#
_cell.length_a   1.000
_cell.length_b   1.000
_cell.length_c   1.000
_cell.angle_alpha   90.00
_cell.angle_beta   90.00
_cell.angle_gamma   90.00
#
_symmetry.space_group_name_H-M   'P 1'
#
loop_
_entity.id
_entity.type
_entity.pdbx_description
1 polymer ?
#
loop_
_entity_poly.entity_id
_entity_poly.type
_entity_poly.pdbx_seq_one_letter_code
_entity_poly.pdbx_strand_id
1 'polypeptide(L)'
;MLQFWGVWCGYHREIARQMDSAGLHYTTPLMDLQNPAKTKVIVVTLAETTPVLEAASLQSDLRRAGITPWAWIVNNSVAAARPGSALLQQRARNELREIDAVAHKHADRYAVVRLLREEPTGIERLSELSADGLDQEASLITTPGMRPKDFPSTPTGQGAFS
;
A
#
# COMPACT_ATOMS: atom_id res chain seq x y z
N MET A 1 5.77 -10.25 -20.16
CA MET A 1 4.90 -9.71 -19.10
C MET A 1 3.48 -9.34 -19.59
N LEU A 2 3.24 -9.14 -20.90
CA LEU A 2 1.92 -8.83 -21.48
C LEU A 2 0.93 -10.01 -21.60
N GLN A 3 1.37 -11.26 -21.45
CA GLN A 3 0.51 -12.44 -21.71
C GLN A 3 -0.41 -12.84 -20.55
N PHE A 4 -0.13 -12.42 -19.31
CA PHE A 4 -0.93 -12.83 -18.14
C PHE A 4 -2.17 -11.95 -17.94
N TRP A 5 -2.11 -10.68 -18.37
CA TRP A 5 -3.15 -9.69 -18.08
C TRP A 5 -4.33 -9.75 -19.06
N GLY A 6 -4.09 -10.11 -20.32
CA GLY A 6 -5.15 -10.34 -21.31
C GLY A 6 -6.08 -11.50 -20.95
N VAL A 7 -5.53 -12.56 -20.33
CA VAL A 7 -6.31 -13.73 -19.88
C VAL A 7 -7.28 -13.35 -18.75
N TRP A 8 -6.85 -12.50 -17.82
CA TRP A 8 -7.67 -12.12 -16.67
C TRP A 8 -8.88 -11.23 -17.05
N CYS A 9 -8.68 -10.25 -17.93
CA CYS A 9 -9.78 -9.43 -18.45
C CYS A 9 -10.76 -10.23 -19.33
N GLY A 10 -10.26 -11.19 -20.11
CA GLY A 10 -11.09 -12.08 -20.93
C GLY A 10 -11.94 -13.02 -20.07
N TYR A 11 -11.34 -13.60 -19.03
CA TYR A 11 -12.02 -14.45 -18.07
C TYR A 11 -13.13 -13.69 -17.32
N HIS A 12 -12.84 -12.47 -16.86
CA HIS A 12 -13.85 -11.65 -16.20
C HIS A 12 -15.02 -11.30 -17.12
N ARG A 13 -14.75 -10.88 -18.37
CA ARG A 13 -15.78 -10.57 -19.37
C ARG A 13 -16.66 -11.79 -19.67
N GLU A 14 -16.06 -12.96 -19.83
CA GLU A 14 -16.80 -14.18 -20.15
C GLU A 14 -17.65 -14.65 -18.97
N ILE A 15 -17.12 -14.58 -17.73
CA ILE A 15 -17.90 -14.90 -16.52
C ILE A 15 -19.06 -13.94 -16.32
N ALA A 16 -18.83 -12.63 -16.48
CA ALA A 16 -19.89 -11.63 -16.34
C ALA A 16 -21.03 -11.91 -17.33
N ARG A 17 -20.73 -12.25 -18.58
CA ARG A 17 -21.71 -12.56 -19.62
C ARG A 17 -22.52 -13.83 -19.33
N GLN A 18 -21.88 -14.88 -18.82
CA GLN A 18 -22.57 -16.14 -18.49
C GLN A 18 -23.51 -15.98 -17.28
N MET A 19 -23.15 -15.14 -16.31
CA MET A 19 -23.92 -14.94 -15.08
C MET A 19 -25.10 -13.98 -15.26
N ASP A 20 -24.96 -12.96 -16.12
CA ASP A 20 -26.05 -12.04 -16.48
C ASP A 20 -27.23 -12.77 -17.16
N SER A 21 -26.94 -13.89 -17.84
CA SER A 21 -27.93 -14.77 -18.46
C SER A 21 -28.75 -15.60 -17.45
N ALA A 22 -28.34 -15.68 -16.17
CA ALA A 22 -28.93 -16.54 -15.15
C ALA A 22 -29.80 -15.80 -14.12
N GLY A 23 -29.90 -14.46 -14.17
CA GLY A 23 -30.81 -13.68 -13.33
C GLY A 23 -30.54 -13.71 -11.81
N LEU A 24 -29.39 -14.21 -11.36
CA LEU A 24 -28.98 -14.24 -9.97
C LEU A 24 -28.15 -13.00 -9.62
N HIS A 25 -28.51 -12.32 -8.53
CA HIS A 25 -27.64 -11.30 -7.93
C HIS A 25 -26.32 -11.94 -7.51
N TYR A 26 -25.25 -11.64 -8.24
CA TYR A 26 -23.90 -12.13 -7.96
C TYR A 26 -22.94 -10.96 -7.83
N THR A 27 -22.09 -11.00 -6.81
CA THR A 27 -20.95 -10.11 -6.69
C THR A 27 -19.71 -10.85 -7.17
N THR A 28 -19.12 -10.37 -8.26
CA THR A 28 -17.85 -10.93 -8.74
C THR A 28 -16.70 -10.47 -7.82
N PRO A 29 -15.61 -11.25 -7.67
CA PRO A 29 -14.42 -10.78 -6.95
C PRO A 29 -13.89 -9.45 -7.47
N LEU A 30 -14.01 -9.17 -8.78
CA LEU A 30 -13.60 -7.88 -9.34
C LEU A 30 -14.52 -6.74 -8.87
N MET A 31 -15.83 -6.97 -8.74
CA MET A 31 -16.76 -5.96 -8.21
C MET A 31 -16.43 -5.58 -6.77
N ASP A 32 -16.02 -6.54 -5.95
CA ASP A 32 -15.57 -6.24 -4.58
C ASP A 32 -14.24 -5.48 -4.58
N LEU A 33 -13.26 -5.88 -5.41
CA LEU A 33 -11.99 -5.15 -5.58
C LEU A 33 -12.18 -3.70 -6.06
N GLN A 34 -13.19 -3.46 -6.89
CA GLN A 34 -13.56 -2.12 -7.36
C GLN A 34 -14.29 -1.30 -6.30
N ASN A 35 -14.86 -1.92 -5.25
CA ASN A 35 -15.63 -1.23 -4.24
C ASN A 35 -14.72 -0.65 -3.14
N PRO A 36 -14.50 0.68 -3.09
CA PRO A 36 -13.60 1.30 -2.12
C PRO A 36 -14.11 1.26 -0.67
N ALA A 37 -15.40 0.97 -0.46
CA ALA A 37 -15.97 0.77 0.88
C ALA A 37 -15.67 -0.63 1.44
N LYS A 38 -15.35 -1.61 0.57
CA LYS A 38 -15.03 -2.98 0.97
C LYS A 38 -13.55 -3.31 0.85
N THR A 39 -12.85 -2.74 -0.14
CA THR A 39 -11.46 -3.08 -0.43
C THR A 39 -10.58 -1.85 -0.48
N LYS A 40 -9.43 -1.94 0.18
CA LYS A 40 -8.33 -0.98 0.07
C LYS A 40 -7.15 -1.68 -0.60
N VAL A 41 -6.75 -1.19 -1.77
CA VAL A 41 -5.55 -1.68 -2.46
C VAL A 41 -4.36 -0.84 -2.04
N ILE A 42 -3.28 -1.49 -1.62
CA ILE A 42 -2.03 -0.85 -1.24
C ILE A 42 -0.95 -1.32 -2.21
N VAL A 43 -0.24 -0.38 -2.83
CA VAL A 43 0.88 -0.67 -3.72
C VAL A 43 2.17 -0.62 -2.92
N VAL A 44 2.99 -1.67 -2.98
CA VAL A 44 4.27 -1.73 -2.28
C VAL A 44 5.40 -1.74 -3.30
N THR A 45 6.42 -0.92 -3.09
CA THR A 45 7.59 -0.82 -3.96
C THR A 45 8.86 -0.53 -3.17
N LEU A 46 10.02 -0.62 -3.81
CA LEU A 46 11.31 -0.18 -3.26
C LEU A 46 11.62 1.26 -3.69
N ALA A 47 12.48 1.95 -2.95
CA ALA A 47 12.93 3.30 -3.28
C ALA A 47 13.98 3.34 -4.42
N GLU A 48 13.67 2.67 -5.53
CA GLU A 48 14.53 2.54 -6.69
C GLU A 48 13.74 2.89 -7.97
N THR A 49 14.44 3.40 -8.99
CA THR A 49 13.79 3.94 -10.19
C THR A 49 12.93 2.89 -10.91
N THR A 50 13.45 1.69 -11.15
CA THR A 50 12.69 0.65 -11.89
C THR A 50 11.46 0.19 -11.10
N PRO A 51 11.56 -0.22 -9.82
CA PRO A 51 10.39 -0.59 -9.02
C PRO A 51 9.31 0.51 -8.91
N VAL A 52 9.70 1.79 -8.81
CA VAL A 52 8.73 2.89 -8.77
C VAL A 52 8.02 3.06 -10.12
N LEU A 53 8.74 2.96 -11.24
CA LEU A 53 8.13 3.02 -12.57
C LEU A 53 7.20 1.83 -12.85
N GLU A 54 7.56 0.63 -12.41
CA GLU A 54 6.72 -0.56 -12.49
C GLU A 54 5.45 -0.41 -11.64
N ALA A 55 5.59 0.08 -10.39
CA ALA A 55 4.47 0.36 -9.51
C ALA A 55 3.53 1.45 -10.08
N ALA A 56 4.09 2.47 -10.72
CA ALA A 56 3.31 3.53 -11.38
C ALA A 56 2.53 2.98 -12.58
N SER A 57 3.15 2.09 -13.35
CA SER A 57 2.50 1.38 -14.46
C SER A 57 1.36 0.49 -13.95
N LEU A 58 1.60 -0.26 -12.88
CA LEU A 58 0.57 -1.06 -12.20
C LEU A 58 -0.60 -0.20 -11.71
N GLN A 59 -0.32 0.96 -11.10
CA GLN A 59 -1.37 1.90 -10.69
C GLN A 59 -2.22 2.37 -11.89
N SER A 60 -1.59 2.66 -13.04
CA SER A 60 -2.32 3.03 -14.26
C SER A 60 -3.24 1.89 -14.71
N ASP A 61 -2.77 0.65 -14.67
CA ASP A 61 -3.57 -0.51 -15.04
C ASP A 61 -4.71 -0.79 -14.06
N LEU A 62 -4.48 -0.62 -12.75
CA LEU A 62 -5.54 -0.70 -11.73
C LEU A 62 -6.61 0.36 -11.97
N ARG A 63 -6.22 1.61 -12.25
CA ARG A 63 -7.17 2.70 -12.53
C ARG A 63 -7.99 2.41 -13.78
N ARG A 64 -7.37 1.84 -14.83
CA ARG A 64 -8.09 1.38 -16.04
C ARG A 64 -9.08 0.26 -15.75
N ALA A 65 -8.83 -0.56 -14.73
CA ALA A 65 -9.75 -1.57 -14.23
C ALA A 65 -10.78 -1.04 -13.22
N GLY A 66 -10.85 0.28 -12.99
CA GLY A 66 -11.77 0.90 -12.04
C GLY A 66 -11.36 0.76 -10.57
N ILE A 67 -10.10 0.39 -10.31
CA ILE A 67 -9.55 0.19 -8.96
C ILE A 67 -8.60 1.36 -8.66
N THR A 68 -8.90 2.13 -7.61
CA THR A 68 -8.02 3.21 -7.16
C THR A 68 -7.21 2.75 -5.97
N PRO A 69 -5.86 2.73 -6.06
CA PRO A 69 -5.01 2.47 -4.90
C PRO A 69 -5.31 3.43 -3.77
N TRP A 70 -5.45 2.90 -2.55
CA TRP A 70 -5.71 3.67 -1.35
C TRP A 70 -4.45 4.32 -0.78
N ALA A 71 -3.31 3.62 -0.86
CA ALA A 71 -2.01 4.11 -0.40
C ALA A 71 -0.84 3.42 -1.12
N TRP A 72 0.35 4.01 -0.95
CA TRP A 72 1.63 3.45 -1.37
C TRP A 72 2.52 3.14 -0.15
N ILE A 73 3.32 2.08 -0.25
CA ILE A 73 4.37 1.79 0.74
C ILE A 73 5.70 1.71 -0.01
N VAL A 74 6.62 2.60 0.37
CA VAL A 74 8.02 2.50 -0.03
C VAL A 74 8.73 1.66 1.02
N ASN A 75 8.95 0.39 0.69
CA ASN A 75 9.55 -0.58 1.59
C ASN A 75 11.08 -0.52 1.53
N ASN A 76 11.70 -0.99 2.61
CA ASN A 76 13.14 -1.27 2.68
C ASN A 76 14.03 -0.04 2.40
N SER A 77 13.61 1.15 2.83
CA SER A 77 14.35 2.38 2.59
C SER A 77 15.56 2.52 3.52
N VAL A 78 16.73 2.70 2.91
CA VAL A 78 17.96 3.08 3.60
C VAL A 78 17.88 4.53 4.10
N ALA A 79 17.19 5.42 3.37
CA ALA A 79 16.99 6.80 3.80
C ALA A 79 16.24 6.90 5.13
N ALA A 80 15.18 6.09 5.31
CA ALA A 80 14.43 6.03 6.56
C ALA A 80 15.24 5.39 7.71
N ALA A 81 16.24 4.55 7.42
CA ALA A 81 17.09 3.91 8.41
C ALA A 81 18.19 4.83 9.01
N ARG A 82 18.37 6.05 8.48
CA ARG A 82 19.34 7.07 8.96
C ARG A 82 20.75 6.50 9.22
N PRO A 83 21.41 5.91 8.20
CA PRO A 83 22.66 5.21 8.39
C PRO A 83 23.82 6.15 8.74
N GLY A 84 24.76 5.66 9.57
CA GLY A 84 25.98 6.39 9.93
C GLY A 84 27.12 6.28 8.92
N SER A 85 27.13 5.27 8.05
CA SER A 85 28.25 5.07 7.10
C SER A 85 28.11 5.94 5.85
N ALA A 86 29.22 6.50 5.38
CA ALA A 86 29.23 7.39 4.21
C ALA A 86 28.66 6.73 2.94
N LEU A 87 28.94 5.43 2.75
CA LEU A 87 28.41 4.66 1.61
C LEU A 87 26.87 4.56 1.66
N LEU A 88 26.31 4.23 2.82
CA LEU A 88 24.86 4.09 2.97
C LEU A 88 24.15 5.44 2.97
N GLN A 89 24.79 6.51 3.43
CA GLN A 89 24.28 7.87 3.27
C GLN A 89 24.18 8.27 1.79
N GLN A 90 25.16 7.89 0.98
CA GLN A 90 25.08 8.14 -0.46
C GLN A 90 23.95 7.33 -1.10
N ARG A 91 23.76 6.07 -0.68
CA ARG A 91 22.61 5.26 -1.13
C ARG A 91 21.27 5.88 -0.71
N ALA A 92 21.15 6.31 0.54
CA ALA A 92 19.97 7.01 1.06
C ALA A 92 19.62 8.26 0.23
N ARG A 93 20.62 9.05 -0.19
CA ARG A 93 20.38 10.22 -1.06
C ARG A 93 19.81 9.84 -2.42
N ASN A 94 20.22 8.72 -2.99
CA ASN A 94 19.69 8.25 -4.27
C ASN A 94 18.21 7.84 -4.17
N GLU A 95 17.78 7.34 -3.01
CA GLU A 95 16.38 6.97 -2.75
C GLU A 95 15.44 8.18 -2.68
N LEU A 96 15.93 9.34 -2.21
CA LEU A 96 15.10 10.53 -1.95
C LEU A 96 14.32 10.97 -3.19
N ARG A 97 14.94 10.94 -4.38
CA ARG A 97 14.28 11.30 -5.63
C ARG A 97 13.04 10.45 -5.88
N GLU A 98 13.12 9.15 -5.64
CA GLU A 98 12.05 8.21 -5.93
C GLU A 98 10.97 8.25 -4.84
N ILE A 99 11.38 8.47 -3.57
CA ILE A 99 10.45 8.75 -2.47
C ILE A 99 9.65 10.04 -2.76
N ASP A 100 10.32 11.10 -3.21
CA ASP A 100 9.67 12.36 -3.58
C ASP A 100 8.71 12.18 -4.76
N ALA A 101 9.05 11.34 -5.74
CA ALA A 101 8.16 11.01 -6.84
C ALA A 101 6.89 10.31 -6.34
N VAL A 102 7.01 9.35 -5.41
CA VAL A 102 5.85 8.69 -4.79
C VAL A 102 4.99 9.71 -4.05
N ALA A 103 5.60 10.53 -3.19
CA ALA A 103 4.92 11.50 -2.33
C ALA A 103 4.17 12.60 -3.10
N HIS A 104 4.75 13.10 -4.21
CA HIS A 104 4.20 14.26 -4.90
C HIS A 104 3.46 13.93 -6.21
N LYS A 105 3.71 12.75 -6.81
CA LYS A 105 3.15 12.41 -8.13
C LYS A 105 2.21 11.22 -8.11
N HIS A 106 2.38 10.27 -7.19
CA HIS A 106 1.71 8.98 -7.29
C HIS A 106 0.64 8.73 -6.22
N ALA A 107 0.83 9.25 -5.01
CA ALA A 107 0.00 8.89 -3.86
C ALA A 107 -0.35 10.08 -2.96
N ASP A 108 -1.63 10.19 -2.59
CA ASP A 108 -2.06 11.09 -1.51
C ASP A 108 -1.72 10.53 -0.12
N ARG A 109 -1.60 9.21 -0.02
CA ARG A 109 -1.22 8.49 1.20
C ARG A 109 -0.04 7.60 0.90
N TYR A 110 1.05 7.79 1.64
CA TYR A 110 2.19 6.90 1.55
C TYR A 110 2.85 6.69 2.91
N ALA A 111 3.51 5.55 3.06
CA ALA A 111 4.39 5.26 4.18
C ALA A 111 5.77 4.86 3.66
N VAL A 112 6.81 5.18 4.41
CA VAL A 112 8.18 4.75 4.13
C VAL A 112 8.64 3.83 5.26
N VAL A 113 8.91 2.57 4.92
CA VAL A 113 9.35 1.56 5.88
C VAL A 113 10.87 1.46 5.81
N ARG A 114 11.52 1.59 6.96
CA ARG A 114 12.98 1.54 7.08
C ARG A 114 13.51 0.14 6.79
N LEU A 115 14.70 0.09 6.20
CA LEU A 115 15.52 -1.12 6.17
C LEU A 115 15.91 -1.50 7.60
N LEU A 116 15.57 -2.72 8.02
CA LEU A 116 15.99 -3.28 9.31
C LEU A 116 17.27 -4.10 9.17
N ARG A 117 18.07 -4.14 10.24
CA ARG A 117 19.31 -4.93 10.31
C ARG A 117 19.03 -6.43 10.33
N GLU A 118 17.96 -6.81 11.02
CA GLU A 118 17.48 -8.20 11.13
C GLU A 118 16.09 -8.27 10.50
N GLU A 119 15.78 -9.40 9.88
CA GLU A 119 14.45 -9.62 9.32
C GLU A 119 13.39 -9.61 10.44
N PRO A 120 12.28 -8.87 10.27
CA PRO A 120 11.23 -8.78 11.27
C PRO A 120 10.39 -10.05 11.26
N THR A 121 10.93 -11.12 11.83
CA THR A 121 10.27 -12.43 11.97
C THR A 121 9.73 -12.62 13.38
N GLY A 122 8.56 -13.26 13.48
CA GLY A 122 7.85 -13.44 14.73
C GLY A 122 6.97 -12.23 15.10
N ILE A 123 6.04 -12.46 16.04
CA ILE A 123 5.00 -11.49 16.43
C ILE A 123 5.63 -10.22 17.00
N GLU A 124 6.66 -10.36 17.83
CA GLU A 124 7.33 -9.24 18.53
C GLU A 124 7.95 -8.27 17.53
N ARG A 125 8.82 -8.75 16.64
CA ARG A 125 9.50 -7.90 15.64
C ARG A 125 8.54 -7.30 14.61
N LEU A 126 7.46 -8.01 14.25
CA LEU A 126 6.42 -7.45 13.39
C LEU A 126 5.62 -6.36 14.10
N SER A 127 5.39 -6.50 15.40
CA SER A 127 4.72 -5.47 16.21
C SER A 127 5.57 -4.20 16.26
N GLU A 128 6.88 -4.33 16.50
CA GLU A 128 7.82 -3.21 16.45
C GLU A 128 7.84 -2.50 15.09
N LEU A 129 7.86 -3.28 13.99
CA LEU A 129 7.80 -2.74 12.63
C LEU A 129 6.53 -1.89 12.41
N SER A 130 5.40 -2.32 12.95
CA SER A 130 4.13 -1.58 12.85
C SER A 130 4.03 -0.39 13.79
N ALA A 131 4.68 -0.46 14.96
CA ALA A 131 4.69 0.59 15.97
C ALA A 131 5.53 1.80 15.53
N ASP A 132 6.66 1.56 14.86
CA ASP A 132 7.48 2.63 14.24
C ASP A 132 6.69 3.49 13.22
N GLY A 133 5.63 2.93 12.64
CA GLY A 133 4.72 3.65 11.74
C GLY A 133 3.80 4.65 12.47
N LEU A 134 3.49 4.39 13.75
CA LEU A 134 2.64 5.27 14.58
C LEU A 134 3.41 6.48 15.12
N ASP A 135 4.72 6.38 15.30
CA ASP A 135 5.56 7.51 15.73
C ASP A 135 5.82 8.52 14.58
N GLN A 136 5.75 8.06 13.33
CA GLN A 136 5.82 8.93 12.14
C GLN A 136 4.49 9.60 11.77
N GLU A 137 3.36 9.15 12.35
CA GLU A 137 2.05 9.83 12.19
C GLU A 137 2.12 11.29 12.67
N ALA A 138 2.97 11.59 13.66
CA ALA A 138 3.17 12.95 14.18
C ALA A 138 4.00 13.86 13.26
N SER A 139 4.70 13.31 12.25
CA SER A 139 5.63 14.09 11.42
C SER A 139 5.17 14.30 9.97
N LEU A 140 4.24 13.51 9.43
CA LEU A 140 3.87 13.62 8.00
C LEU A 140 2.37 13.53 7.68
N ILE A 141 1.46 13.41 8.65
CA ILE A 141 0.02 13.56 8.39
C ILE A 141 -0.36 15.05 8.49
N THR A 142 0.03 15.85 7.50
CA THR A 142 -0.64 17.15 7.27
C THR A 142 -1.59 17.01 6.08
N THR A 143 -2.77 16.45 6.33
CA THR A 143 -3.94 16.67 5.46
C THR A 143 -4.76 17.80 6.06
N PRO A 144 -5.07 18.90 5.34
CA PRO A 144 -6.03 19.88 5.83
C PRO A 144 -7.42 19.24 5.95
N GLY A 145 -7.96 19.15 7.16
CA GLY A 145 -9.40 18.96 7.39
C GLY A 145 -9.90 17.64 8.00
N MET A 146 -9.05 16.68 8.38
CA MET A 146 -9.51 15.47 9.09
C MET A 146 -9.44 15.70 10.61
N ARG A 147 -10.55 15.50 11.35
CA ARG A 147 -10.57 15.72 12.81
C ARG A 147 -10.27 14.43 13.57
N PRO A 148 -9.59 14.50 14.74
CA PRO A 148 -9.21 13.34 15.55
C PRO A 148 -10.34 12.36 15.96
N LYS A 149 -11.60 12.77 15.81
CA LYS A 149 -12.79 11.97 16.15
C LYS A 149 -13.19 10.92 15.12
N ASP A 150 -12.55 10.92 13.95
CA ASP A 150 -12.89 10.04 12.83
C ASP A 150 -12.14 8.69 12.90
N PHE A 151 -11.29 8.49 13.91
CA PHE A 151 -10.70 7.18 14.22
C PHE A 151 -11.71 6.29 14.97
N PRO A 152 -11.94 5.04 14.55
CA PRO A 152 -12.71 4.10 15.35
C PRO A 152 -11.95 3.79 16.63
N SER A 153 -12.54 4.14 17.78
CA SER A 153 -12.00 3.81 19.10
C SER A 153 -11.88 2.30 19.27
N THR A 154 -10.67 1.83 19.55
CA THR A 154 -10.39 0.44 19.93
C THR A 154 -11.28 0.05 21.12
N PRO A 155 -12.03 -1.06 21.07
CA PRO A 155 -12.75 -1.52 22.25
C PRO A 155 -11.74 -2.02 23.29
N THR A 156 -11.54 -1.25 24.34
CA THR A 156 -10.89 -1.70 25.58
C THR A 156 -11.81 -2.71 26.26
N GLY A 157 -11.65 -3.98 25.91
CA GLY A 157 -12.30 -5.11 26.59
C GLY A 157 -11.40 -5.67 27.69
N GLN A 158 -11.47 -5.06 28.88
CA GLN A 158 -11.12 -5.73 30.12
C GLN A 158 -12.17 -6.80 30.43
N GLY A 159 -11.72 -7.96 30.91
CA GLY A 159 -12.56 -9.09 31.36
C GLY A 159 -11.74 -10.38 31.31
N ALA A 160 -10.77 -10.53 32.20
CA ALA A 160 -10.91 -11.26 33.47
C ALA A 160 -11.12 -12.77 33.24
N PHE A 161 -10.02 -13.51 33.45
CA PHE A 161 -10.01 -14.93 33.77
C PHE A 161 -10.99 -15.24 34.90
N SER A 162 -11.87 -16.21 34.69
CA SER A 162 -12.31 -17.23 35.66
C SER A 162 -13.03 -18.34 34.91
#